data_AF-A0A8J0UIF9-F1
#
_entry.id   AF-A0A8J0UIF9-F1
#
_cell.length_a   1.000
_cell.length_b   1.000
_cell.length_c   1.000
_cell.angle_alpha   90.00
_cell.angle_beta   90.00
_cell.angle_gamma   90.00
#
_symmetry.space_group_name_H-M   'P 1'
#
loop_
_entity.id
_entity.type
_entity.pdbx_description
1 polymer ?
#
loop_
_entity_poly.entity_id
_entity_poly.type
_entity_poly.pdbx_seq_one_letter_code
_entity_poly.pdbx_strand_id
1 'polypeptide(L)'
;MAPFTHDFRKAQQRMPAIPVNIHTMNFTWQATGQAEYFYEFLSLRSIDKGIMADPTVNVPLLGTVPHKATVVQVGFPCLGNQDGVAAFEVNVIVMNSEGNVILQTPQNAIFFKTCQQAKCPGGCRNGGFCNDRHVCECPDGFYGPHCEKALCMPRCMNGGLCVTPGLCICPPGYYGINCDKVNCTTHCLNGGTCFYPGKCICPSGYEGEQCETSKCQQPCRNGGKCSGKNKCKCSKGYQGDLCSKPVCEPSCGSHGTCTEPNKCQCKEGWNGRYCNKRYGSNLMNALRPTGSRNRQHTPSPKRTEDRHVPPESNYIW
;
A
#
# COMPACT_ATOMS: atom_id res chain seq x y z
N MET A 1 0.30 28.34 59.71
CA MET A 1 1.44 27.93 58.83
C MET A 1 2.43 27.13 59.66
N ALA A 2 3.08 26.10 59.09
CA ALA A 2 4.05 25.28 59.83
C ALA A 2 5.41 26.01 59.96
N PRO A 3 6.23 25.73 60.99
CA PRO A 3 7.46 26.50 61.26
C PRO A 3 8.44 26.60 60.08
N PHE A 4 8.56 25.54 59.27
CA PHE A 4 9.47 25.53 58.12
C PHE A 4 9.04 26.49 56.99
N THR A 5 7.77 26.91 56.96
CA THR A 5 7.22 27.79 55.92
C THR A 5 7.36 29.28 56.23
N HIS A 6 7.82 29.65 57.43
CA HIS A 6 7.98 31.06 57.81
C HIS A 6 9.06 31.77 56.97
N ASP A 7 10.17 31.09 56.69
CA ASP A 7 11.14 31.53 55.68
C ASP A 7 10.92 30.74 54.39
N PHE A 8 9.91 31.17 53.64
CA PHE A 8 9.49 30.46 52.43
C PHE A 8 10.60 30.41 51.37
N ARG A 9 11.44 31.44 51.25
CA ARG A 9 12.56 31.44 50.30
C ARG A 9 13.57 30.35 50.63
N LYS A 10 13.94 30.22 51.90
CA LYS A 10 14.82 29.13 52.36
C LYS A 10 14.17 27.75 52.24
N ALA A 11 12.86 27.66 52.48
CA ALA A 11 12.11 26.42 52.29
C ALA A 11 12.08 25.99 50.81
N GLN A 12 11.81 26.93 49.90
CA GLN A 12 11.75 26.69 48.46
C GLN A 12 13.09 26.22 47.90
N GLN A 13 14.22 26.77 48.35
CA GLN A 13 15.56 26.29 47.97
C GLN A 13 15.82 24.83 48.36
N ARG A 14 15.10 24.31 49.35
CA ARG A 14 15.21 22.91 49.79
C ARG A 14 14.21 21.98 49.10
N MET A 15 13.28 22.52 48.31
CA MET A 15 12.31 21.75 47.54
C MET A 15 12.89 21.46 46.15
N PRO A 16 13.28 20.21 45.86
CA PRO A 16 13.71 19.86 44.51
C PRO A 16 12.54 19.92 43.53
N ALA A 17 12.85 19.95 42.23
CA ALA A 17 11.83 19.76 41.20
C ALA A 17 11.13 18.41 41.38
N ILE A 18 9.81 18.39 41.21
CA ILE A 18 9.01 17.18 41.29
C ILE A 18 9.50 16.21 40.20
N PRO A 19 9.93 14.98 40.57
CA PRO A 19 10.58 14.08 39.62
C PRO A 19 9.60 13.54 38.57
N VAL A 20 10.15 12.98 37.48
CA VAL A 20 9.40 12.55 36.29
C VAL A 20 8.30 11.53 36.61
N ASN A 21 8.54 10.64 37.58
CA ASN A 21 7.64 9.56 37.98
C ASN A 21 6.46 10.00 38.87
N ILE A 22 6.40 11.27 39.28
CA ILE A 22 5.30 11.82 40.08
C ILE A 22 4.45 12.71 39.19
N HIS A 23 3.28 12.22 38.78
CA HIS A 23 2.33 12.93 37.91
C HIS A 23 1.28 13.72 38.69
N THR A 24 1.00 13.30 39.93
CA THR A 24 0.05 13.94 40.83
C THR A 24 0.61 13.96 42.25
N MET A 25 0.22 14.95 43.04
CA MET A 25 0.54 15.04 44.47
C MET A 25 -0.75 15.21 45.28
N ASN A 26 -0.86 14.41 46.33
CA ASN A 26 -2.03 14.40 47.20
C ASN A 26 -1.79 15.32 48.40
N PHE A 27 -2.70 16.26 48.63
CA PHE A 27 -2.76 17.11 49.81
C PHE A 27 -4.01 16.76 50.60
N THR A 28 -3.89 16.55 51.90
CA THR A 28 -5.06 16.29 52.76
C THR A 28 -5.39 17.54 53.55
N TRP A 29 -6.65 17.94 53.53
CA TRP A 29 -7.16 19.09 54.27
C TRP A 29 -8.41 18.75 55.08
N GLN A 30 -8.65 19.53 56.13
CA GLN A 30 -9.91 19.52 56.87
C GLN A 30 -10.09 20.80 57.67
N ALA A 31 -11.34 21.22 57.86
CA ALA A 31 -11.76 22.23 58.81
C ALA A 31 -12.15 21.58 60.14
N THR A 32 -11.31 21.70 61.17
CA THR A 32 -11.61 21.16 62.50
C THR A 32 -12.55 22.08 63.27
N GLY A 33 -13.61 21.53 63.85
CA GLY A 33 -14.59 22.27 64.65
C GLY A 33 -15.87 22.60 63.88
N GLN A 34 -16.62 23.61 64.35
CA GLN A 34 -17.88 24.06 63.75
C GLN A 34 -17.73 25.28 62.83
N ALA A 35 -16.52 25.85 62.73
CA ALA A 35 -16.28 27.03 61.90
C ALA A 35 -16.18 26.65 60.42
N GLU A 36 -16.83 27.44 59.57
CA GLU A 36 -16.77 27.31 58.11
C GLU A 36 -15.58 28.09 57.55
N TYR A 37 -14.86 27.46 56.62
CA TYR A 37 -13.75 28.08 55.90
C TYR A 37 -13.95 27.88 54.39
N PHE A 38 -13.57 28.90 53.63
CA PHE A 38 -13.70 28.93 52.17
C PHE A 38 -12.30 28.92 51.56
N TYR A 39 -12.13 28.25 50.42
CA TYR A 39 -10.86 28.26 49.68
C TYR A 39 -11.10 28.75 48.26
N GLU A 40 -10.09 29.41 47.68
CA GLU A 40 -10.10 29.83 46.28
C GLU A 40 -8.72 29.65 45.65
N PHE A 41 -8.66 28.95 44.51
CA PHE A 41 -7.48 28.83 43.66
C PHE A 41 -7.42 30.02 42.70
N LEU A 42 -6.62 31.02 43.05
CA LEU A 42 -6.44 32.27 42.29
C LEU A 42 -5.60 32.07 41.01
N SER A 43 -4.63 31.16 41.04
CA SER A 43 -3.78 30.85 39.88
C SER A 43 -3.36 29.39 39.91
N LEU A 44 -3.60 28.71 38.79
CA LEU A 44 -3.05 27.41 38.46
C LEU A 44 -2.41 27.57 37.08
N ARG A 45 -1.12 27.93 37.05
CA ARG A 45 -0.48 28.39 35.83
C ARG A 45 0.90 27.77 35.64
N SER A 46 1.12 27.19 34.47
CA SER A 46 2.44 26.84 33.99
C SER A 46 3.10 28.07 33.35
N ILE A 47 4.33 28.36 33.76
CA ILE A 47 5.18 29.39 33.15
C ILE A 47 5.77 28.83 31.86
N ASP A 48 6.19 27.56 31.88
CA ASP A 48 6.79 26.86 30.75
C ASP A 48 5.76 25.98 30.00
N LYS A 49 4.80 26.64 29.33
CA LYS A 49 3.69 25.96 28.63
C LYS A 49 4.12 25.00 27.52
N GLY A 50 5.36 25.10 27.02
CA GLY A 50 5.92 24.16 26.04
C GLY A 50 6.39 22.82 26.63
N ILE A 51 6.58 22.77 27.95
CA ILE A 51 7.07 21.58 28.68
C ILE A 51 5.92 20.94 29.47
N MET A 52 5.11 21.75 30.15
CA MET A 52 4.01 21.31 31.01
C MET A 52 2.79 22.21 30.79
N ALA A 53 1.60 21.63 30.65
CA ALA A 53 0.35 22.38 30.67
C ALA A 53 0.06 22.93 32.07
N ASP A 54 -0.97 23.78 32.19
CA ASP A 54 -1.36 24.37 33.47
C ASP A 54 -1.70 23.26 34.50
N PRO A 55 -1.25 23.37 35.76
CA PRO A 55 -1.52 22.37 36.78
C PRO A 55 -3.02 22.25 37.06
N THR A 56 -3.47 21.06 37.44
CA THR A 56 -4.90 20.77 37.63
C THR A 56 -5.20 20.40 39.08
N VAL A 57 -6.46 20.56 39.49
CA VAL A 57 -6.96 20.10 40.79
C VAL A 57 -8.24 19.30 40.59
N ASN A 58 -8.48 18.30 41.45
CA ASN A 58 -9.69 17.45 41.40
C ASN A 58 -10.88 18.03 42.20
N VAL A 59 -10.81 19.29 42.61
CA VAL A 59 -11.86 20.02 43.35
C VAL A 59 -12.24 21.29 42.58
N PRO A 60 -13.42 21.88 42.81
CA PRO A 60 -13.76 23.19 42.25
C PRO A 60 -12.73 24.26 42.58
N LEU A 61 -12.60 25.30 41.76
CA LEU A 61 -11.63 26.39 42.03
C LEU A 61 -12.01 27.27 43.23
N LEU A 62 -13.30 27.31 43.58
CA LEU A 62 -13.84 27.99 44.75
C LEU A 62 -14.79 27.04 45.50
N GLY A 63 -14.68 26.95 46.81
CA GLY A 63 -15.56 26.09 47.62
C GLY A 63 -15.32 26.19 49.13
N THR A 64 -15.93 25.28 49.88
CA THR A 64 -15.74 25.15 51.34
C THR A 64 -14.72 24.07 51.68
N VAL A 65 -13.91 24.30 52.71
CA VAL A 65 -12.97 23.31 53.22
C VAL A 65 -13.77 22.25 54.00
N PRO A 66 -13.64 20.95 53.68
CA PRO A 66 -14.48 19.92 54.26
C PRO A 66 -14.16 19.67 55.74
N HIS A 67 -15.17 19.38 56.56
CA HIS A 67 -14.96 19.00 57.96
C HIS A 67 -14.32 17.61 58.14
N LYS A 68 -14.49 16.73 57.15
CA LYS A 68 -13.82 15.43 57.10
C LYS A 68 -12.53 15.54 56.29
N ALA A 69 -11.44 14.94 56.80
CA ALA A 69 -10.20 14.76 56.08
C ALA A 69 -10.45 14.26 54.65
N THR A 70 -10.14 15.11 53.67
CA THR A 70 -10.36 14.86 52.25
C THR A 70 -9.09 15.13 51.48
N VAL A 71 -8.86 14.35 50.41
CA VAL A 71 -7.68 14.48 49.56
C VAL A 71 -7.98 15.38 48.36
N VAL A 72 -7.16 16.40 48.19
CA VAL A 72 -7.02 17.17 46.95
C VAL A 72 -5.85 16.61 46.17
N GLN A 73 -6.08 16.28 44.91
CA GLN A 73 -5.03 15.85 43.98
C GLN A 73 -4.65 17.03 43.11
N VAL A 74 -3.38 17.41 43.16
CA VAL A 74 -2.79 18.38 42.25
C VAL A 74 -2.08 17.62 41.14
N GLY A 75 -2.48 17.84 39.88
CA GLY A 75 -1.89 17.21 38.71
C GLY A 75 -0.86 18.08 38.02
N PHE A 76 0.20 17.45 37.51
CA PHE A 76 1.31 18.08 36.78
C PHE A 76 1.39 17.53 35.35
N PRO A 77 0.55 18.04 34.43
CA PRO A 77 0.42 17.49 33.08
C PRO A 77 1.62 17.87 32.20
N CYS A 78 2.68 17.07 32.23
CA CYS A 78 3.78 17.18 31.28
C CYS A 78 3.26 16.93 29.85
N LEU A 79 3.61 17.80 28.92
CA LEU A 79 3.22 17.60 27.51
C LEU A 79 3.93 16.40 26.91
N GLY A 80 5.14 16.08 27.38
CA GLY A 80 5.95 14.96 26.88
C GLY A 80 6.65 15.23 25.54
N ASN A 81 6.51 16.44 24.97
CA ASN A 81 7.16 16.85 23.71
C ASN A 81 8.68 17.04 23.87
N GLN A 82 9.11 17.46 25.06
CA GLN A 82 10.48 17.89 25.34
C GLN A 82 10.91 17.44 26.74
N ASP A 83 12.20 17.14 26.89
CA ASP A 83 12.84 17.00 28.19
C ASP A 83 13.03 18.40 28.80
N GLY A 84 12.76 18.54 30.09
CA GLY A 84 13.02 19.81 30.77
C GLY A 84 12.43 19.92 32.15
N VAL A 85 12.65 21.07 32.78
CA VAL A 85 12.05 21.42 34.07
C VAL A 85 11.10 22.59 33.82
N ALA A 86 9.81 22.38 34.10
CA ALA A 86 8.78 23.41 33.99
C ALA A 86 8.57 24.11 35.34
N ALA A 87 8.56 25.44 35.32
CA ALA A 87 8.15 26.28 36.43
C ALA A 87 6.64 26.51 36.41
N PHE A 88 6.00 26.50 37.58
CA PHE A 88 4.55 26.70 37.71
C PHE A 88 4.16 27.37 39.03
N GLU A 89 2.94 27.91 39.05
CA GLU A 89 2.33 28.62 40.17
C GLU A 89 1.07 27.87 40.63
N VAL A 90 0.90 27.79 41.95
CA VAL A 90 -0.33 27.33 42.61
C VAL A 90 -0.66 28.32 43.73
N ASN A 91 -1.46 29.32 43.39
CA ASN A 91 -1.89 30.35 44.34
C ASN A 91 -3.27 29.99 44.87
N VAL A 92 -3.34 29.70 46.16
CA VAL A 92 -4.57 29.40 46.88
C VAL A 92 -4.70 30.32 48.09
N ILE A 93 -5.91 30.79 48.35
CA ILE A 93 -6.27 31.51 49.57
C ILE A 93 -7.31 30.71 50.35
N VAL A 94 -7.31 30.88 51.66
CA VAL A 94 -8.35 30.39 52.57
C VAL A 94 -8.91 31.57 53.35
N MET A 95 -10.23 31.69 53.35
CA MET A 95 -10.99 32.76 53.97
C MET A 95 -11.83 32.22 55.13
N ASN A 96 -12.05 33.07 56.13
CA ASN A 96 -13.04 32.81 57.18
C ASN A 96 -14.48 33.11 56.68
N SER A 97 -15.48 32.91 57.54
CA SER A 97 -16.88 33.20 57.25
C SER A 97 -17.21 34.68 56.99
N GLU A 98 -16.31 35.59 57.30
CA GLU A 98 -16.44 37.04 57.05
C GLU A 98 -15.82 37.46 55.71
N GLY A 99 -15.19 36.52 54.99
CA GLY A 99 -14.47 36.80 53.73
C GLY A 99 -13.03 37.29 53.93
N ASN A 100 -12.52 37.29 55.16
CA ASN A 100 -11.14 37.70 55.45
C ASN A 100 -10.17 36.57 55.12
N VAL A 101 -9.13 36.86 54.32
CA VAL A 101 -8.07 35.89 53.99
C VAL A 101 -7.22 35.61 55.23
N ILE A 102 -7.22 34.35 55.70
CA ILE A 102 -6.50 33.91 56.89
C ILE A 102 -5.26 33.05 56.57
N LEU A 103 -5.25 32.39 55.42
CA LEU A 103 -4.10 31.65 54.90
C LEU A 103 -3.99 31.91 53.40
N GLN A 104 -2.78 31.98 52.88
CA GLN A 104 -2.53 32.12 51.45
C GLN A 104 -1.19 31.50 51.08
N THR A 105 -1.05 31.08 49.82
CA THR A 105 0.26 30.79 49.23
C THR A 105 1.15 32.04 49.36
N PRO A 106 2.42 31.90 49.78
CA PRO A 106 3.36 33.01 49.79
C PRO A 106 3.47 33.67 48.41
N GLN A 107 3.61 34.99 48.39
CA GLN A 107 3.70 35.76 47.15
C GLN A 107 4.88 35.30 46.28
N ASN A 108 4.65 35.21 44.97
CA ASN A 108 5.63 34.78 43.96
C ASN A 108 6.21 33.38 44.23
N ALA A 109 5.43 32.48 44.83
CA ALA A 109 5.80 31.08 44.96
C ALA A 109 5.88 30.42 43.58
N ILE A 110 7.06 29.89 43.24
CA ILE A 110 7.32 29.16 42.02
C ILE A 110 7.77 27.75 42.40
N PHE A 111 7.09 26.76 41.84
CA PHE A 111 7.41 25.35 42.00
C PHE A 111 7.93 24.80 40.67
N PHE A 112 8.65 23.68 40.73
CA PHE A 112 9.30 23.10 39.56
C PHE A 112 8.89 21.64 39.38
N LYS A 113 8.65 21.23 38.13
CA LYS A 113 8.34 19.86 37.72
C LYS A 113 9.31 19.41 36.63
N THR A 114 9.99 18.30 36.85
CA THR A 114 10.79 17.66 35.80
C THR A 114 9.87 16.85 34.88
N CYS A 115 9.89 17.17 33.60
CA CYS A 115 9.19 16.46 32.53
C CYS A 115 10.21 15.78 31.62
N GLN A 116 9.86 14.59 31.14
CA GLN A 116 10.66 13.85 30.17
C GLN A 116 9.90 13.74 28.87
N GLN A 117 10.61 13.76 27.75
CA GLN A 117 10.04 13.41 26.47
C GLN A 117 9.53 11.97 26.55
N ALA A 118 8.23 11.80 26.36
CA ALA A 118 7.64 10.48 26.45
C ALA A 118 7.99 9.67 25.20
N LYS A 119 8.52 8.47 25.42
CA LYS A 119 8.95 7.56 24.36
C LYS A 119 7.95 6.41 24.25
N CYS A 120 7.25 6.35 23.12
CA CYS A 120 6.30 5.27 22.85
C CYS A 120 7.04 4.07 22.24
N PRO A 121 6.75 2.82 22.66
CA PRO A 121 7.22 1.63 21.96
C PRO A 121 6.81 1.70 20.49
N GLY A 122 7.72 1.48 19.55
CA GLY A 122 7.42 1.55 18.11
C GLY A 122 7.24 2.95 17.51
N GLY A 123 7.19 4.01 18.34
CA GLY A 123 7.03 5.40 17.91
C GLY A 123 5.62 5.74 17.40
N CYS A 124 5.37 7.03 17.18
CA CYS A 124 4.12 7.55 16.61
C CYS A 124 4.38 8.04 15.18
N ARG A 125 3.52 7.66 14.23
CA ARG A 125 3.62 8.01 12.81
C ARG A 125 2.70 9.17 12.45
N ASN A 126 2.83 9.69 11.22
CA ASN A 126 1.93 10.68 10.63
C ASN A 126 1.74 11.95 11.48
N GLY A 127 2.78 12.38 12.20
CA GLY A 127 2.72 13.55 13.08
C GLY A 127 2.04 13.31 14.43
N GLY A 128 1.75 12.06 14.79
CA GLY A 128 1.29 11.70 16.12
C GLY A 128 2.35 11.95 17.19
N PHE A 129 1.90 12.28 18.39
CA PHE A 129 2.76 12.60 19.53
C PHE A 129 2.55 11.59 20.66
N CYS A 130 3.61 11.27 21.42
CA CYS A 130 3.56 10.25 22.47
C CYS A 130 3.29 10.89 23.83
N ASN A 131 2.13 10.64 24.44
CA ASN A 131 1.85 11.21 25.75
C ASN A 131 2.60 10.49 26.90
N ASP A 132 2.51 11.08 28.09
CA ASP A 132 3.14 10.59 29.32
C ASP A 132 2.70 9.17 29.73
N ARG A 133 1.57 8.67 29.19
CA ARG A 133 1.08 7.30 29.38
C ARG A 133 1.63 6.32 28.35
N HIS A 134 2.60 6.73 27.53
CA HIS A 134 3.18 5.95 26.43
C HIS A 134 2.14 5.52 25.38
N VAL A 135 1.12 6.35 25.15
CA VAL A 135 0.11 6.16 24.11
C VAL A 135 0.25 7.25 23.06
N CYS A 136 0.19 6.87 21.78
CA CYS A 136 0.21 7.84 20.69
C CYS A 136 -1.13 8.58 20.60
N GLU A 137 -1.07 9.91 20.69
CA GLU A 137 -2.17 10.81 20.35
C GLU A 137 -2.09 11.14 18.87
N CYS A 138 -3.10 10.67 18.14
CA CYS A 138 -3.14 10.77 16.68
C CYS A 138 -3.80 12.06 16.22
N PRO A 139 -3.26 12.71 15.17
CA PRO A 139 -3.89 13.86 14.57
C PRO A 139 -5.18 13.48 13.84
N ASP A 140 -5.98 14.50 13.51
CA ASP A 140 -7.26 14.33 12.84
C ASP A 140 -7.16 13.45 11.58
N GLY A 141 -8.04 12.45 11.50
CA GLY A 141 -8.06 11.51 10.40
C GLY A 141 -7.04 10.37 10.48
N PHE A 142 -6.28 10.24 11.56
CA PHE A 142 -5.41 9.08 11.81
C PHE A 142 -5.80 8.34 13.11
N TYR A 143 -5.52 7.04 13.15
CA TYR A 143 -5.80 6.18 14.30
C TYR A 143 -4.90 4.93 14.33
N GLY A 144 -5.03 4.12 15.38
CA GLY A 144 -4.19 2.95 15.63
C GLY A 144 -3.14 3.21 16.72
N PRO A 145 -2.46 2.17 17.21
CA PRO A 145 -1.47 2.28 18.30
C PRO A 145 -0.28 3.18 17.97
N HIS A 146 0.05 3.34 16.69
CA HIS A 146 1.15 4.17 16.21
C HIS A 146 0.69 5.23 15.21
N CYS A 147 -0.61 5.56 15.18
CA CYS A 147 -1.21 6.48 14.21
C CYS A 147 -0.94 6.09 12.75
N GLU A 148 -0.82 4.80 12.48
CA GLU A 148 -0.46 4.25 11.17
C GLU A 148 -1.65 4.11 10.22
N LYS A 149 -2.88 4.16 10.73
CA LYS A 149 -4.10 3.99 9.93
C LYS A 149 -4.72 5.35 9.66
N ALA A 150 -5.12 5.59 8.42
CA ALA A 150 -5.84 6.79 8.02
C ALA A 150 -7.36 6.51 7.91
N LEU A 151 -8.16 7.51 8.22
CA LEU A 151 -9.60 7.53 8.06
C LEU A 151 -9.95 8.34 6.81
N CYS A 152 -10.50 7.67 5.80
CA CYS A 152 -10.98 8.31 4.59
C CYS A 152 -12.49 8.54 4.68
N MET A 153 -12.92 9.79 4.50
CA MET A 153 -14.31 10.20 4.34
C MET A 153 -14.42 10.95 3.01
N PRO A 154 -15.02 10.36 1.95
CA PRO A 154 -15.73 9.08 1.93
C PRO A 154 -14.79 7.86 2.02
N ARG A 155 -15.29 6.74 2.53
CA ARG A 155 -14.51 5.48 2.63
C ARG A 155 -14.10 4.98 1.24
N CYS A 156 -12.88 4.48 1.09
CA CYS A 156 -12.42 3.87 -0.16
C CYS A 156 -13.25 2.61 -0.48
N MET A 157 -13.81 2.55 -1.68
CA MET A 157 -14.63 1.45 -2.18
C MET A 157 -13.81 0.49 -3.05
N ASN A 158 -14.41 -0.64 -3.41
CA ASN A 158 -13.85 -1.62 -4.37
C ASN A 158 -12.45 -2.16 -4.02
N GLY A 159 -12.07 -2.12 -2.73
CA GLY A 159 -10.74 -2.55 -2.27
C GLY A 159 -9.66 -1.47 -2.31
N GLY A 160 -10.03 -0.19 -2.50
CA GLY A 160 -9.08 0.92 -2.42
C GLY A 160 -8.48 1.09 -1.03
N LEU A 161 -7.23 1.56 -0.99
CA LEU A 161 -6.45 1.72 0.24
C LEU A 161 -6.41 3.19 0.66
N CYS A 162 -6.81 3.47 1.89
CA CYS A 162 -6.72 4.80 2.48
C CYS A 162 -5.29 5.04 3.00
N VAL A 163 -4.54 5.92 2.34
CA VAL A 163 -3.15 6.24 2.72
C VAL A 163 -3.05 7.50 3.58
N THR A 164 -3.89 8.49 3.31
CA THR A 164 -3.99 9.73 4.07
C THR A 164 -5.48 10.13 4.18
N PRO A 165 -5.85 11.00 5.13
CA PRO A 165 -7.22 11.49 5.24
C PRO A 165 -7.75 12.02 3.91
N GLY A 166 -8.81 11.39 3.40
CA GLY A 166 -9.48 11.78 2.15
C GLY A 166 -8.79 11.31 0.86
N LEU A 167 -7.65 10.62 0.93
CA LEU A 167 -6.94 10.12 -0.25
C LEU A 167 -6.98 8.59 -0.33
N CYS A 168 -7.72 8.09 -1.31
CA CYS A 168 -7.78 6.67 -1.65
C CYS A 168 -6.86 6.33 -2.83
N ILE A 169 -6.04 5.30 -2.67
CA ILE A 169 -5.38 4.63 -3.79
C ILE A 169 -6.34 3.58 -4.35
N CYS A 170 -6.78 3.78 -5.59
CA CYS A 170 -7.76 2.91 -6.23
C CYS A 170 -7.12 1.69 -6.91
N PRO A 171 -7.79 0.53 -6.88
CA PRO A 171 -7.35 -0.62 -7.64
C PRO A 171 -7.49 -0.37 -9.15
N PRO A 172 -6.78 -1.14 -10.00
CA PRO A 172 -6.89 -1.03 -11.46
C PRO A 172 -8.34 -1.09 -11.93
N GLY A 173 -8.72 -0.21 -12.88
CA GLY A 173 -10.08 -0.11 -13.39
C GLY A 173 -11.04 0.76 -12.55
N TYR A 174 -10.63 1.22 -11.36
CA TYR A 174 -11.43 2.13 -10.52
C TYR A 174 -10.75 3.50 -10.36
N TYR A 175 -11.54 4.54 -10.20
CA TYR A 175 -11.07 5.91 -9.99
C TYR A 175 -12.12 6.74 -9.21
N GLY A 176 -11.81 8.02 -8.99
CA GLY A 176 -12.62 8.89 -8.14
C GLY A 176 -12.06 8.99 -6.72
N ILE A 177 -12.57 9.93 -5.94
CA ILE A 177 -12.04 10.25 -4.60
C ILE A 177 -12.14 9.07 -3.62
N ASN A 178 -13.13 8.20 -3.83
CA ASN A 178 -13.39 7.02 -3.02
C ASN A 178 -13.43 5.73 -3.86
N CYS A 179 -12.84 5.72 -5.07
CA CYS A 179 -12.76 4.55 -5.93
C CYS A 179 -14.11 3.93 -6.31
N ASP A 180 -15.17 4.75 -6.35
CA ASP A 180 -16.53 4.36 -6.70
C ASP A 180 -16.76 4.29 -8.21
N LYS A 181 -16.04 5.11 -8.98
CA LYS A 181 -16.17 5.18 -10.43
C LYS A 181 -15.38 4.08 -11.10
N VAL A 182 -16.01 3.43 -12.07
CA VAL A 182 -15.40 2.41 -12.92
C VAL A 182 -14.95 3.06 -14.21
N ASN A 183 -13.69 2.86 -14.57
CA ASN A 183 -13.09 3.40 -15.78
C ASN A 183 -13.27 2.48 -17.00
N CYS A 184 -14.16 1.49 -16.90
CA CYS A 184 -14.35 0.46 -17.92
C CYS A 184 -15.73 0.58 -18.56
N THR A 185 -15.87 1.52 -19.49
CA THR A 185 -17.04 1.60 -20.38
C THR A 185 -16.99 0.55 -21.49
N THR A 186 -15.84 -0.08 -21.68
CA THR A 186 -15.54 -0.97 -22.82
C THR A 186 -15.49 -2.42 -22.35
N HIS A 187 -16.31 -3.29 -22.95
CA HIS A 187 -16.26 -4.73 -22.65
C HIS A 187 -15.01 -5.37 -23.29
N CYS A 188 -14.12 -5.91 -22.46
CA CYS A 188 -13.03 -6.75 -22.93
C CYS A 188 -13.56 -8.14 -23.30
N LEU A 189 -13.28 -8.59 -24.52
CA LEU A 189 -13.70 -9.87 -25.05
C LEU A 189 -12.71 -10.97 -24.67
N ASN A 190 -13.11 -12.23 -24.88
CA ASN A 190 -12.25 -13.42 -24.73
C ASN A 190 -11.56 -13.54 -23.36
N GLY A 191 -12.15 -12.99 -22.30
CA GLY A 191 -11.61 -13.02 -20.93
C GLY A 191 -10.55 -11.94 -20.64
N GLY A 192 -10.47 -10.88 -21.44
CA GLY A 192 -9.60 -9.73 -21.14
C GLY A 192 -10.01 -8.98 -19.88
N THR A 193 -9.03 -8.37 -19.20
CA THR A 193 -9.25 -7.57 -17.99
C THR A 193 -9.11 -6.09 -18.32
N CYS A 194 -10.14 -5.30 -18.06
CA CYS A 194 -10.07 -3.86 -18.24
C CYS A 194 -9.32 -3.19 -17.08
N PHE A 195 -8.40 -2.29 -17.38
CA PHE A 195 -7.65 -1.53 -16.37
C PHE A 195 -7.72 -0.01 -16.57
N TYR A 196 -8.17 0.46 -17.74
CA TYR A 196 -8.33 1.87 -18.11
C TYR A 196 -9.37 1.99 -19.25
N PRO A 197 -10.01 3.17 -19.49
CA PRO A 197 -11.00 3.34 -20.55
C PRO A 197 -10.45 2.94 -21.90
N GLY A 198 -11.16 2.05 -22.58
CA GLY A 198 -10.75 1.53 -23.89
C GLY A 198 -9.54 0.60 -23.86
N LYS A 199 -8.92 0.34 -22.70
CA LYS A 199 -7.70 -0.48 -22.62
C LYS A 199 -7.93 -1.79 -21.86
N CYS A 200 -7.73 -2.88 -22.58
CA CYS A 200 -7.81 -4.25 -22.07
C CYS A 200 -6.44 -4.91 -21.97
N ILE A 201 -6.20 -5.63 -20.88
CA ILE A 201 -5.12 -6.62 -20.78
C ILE A 201 -5.64 -7.90 -21.42
N CYS A 202 -5.04 -8.28 -22.55
CA CYS A 202 -5.48 -9.44 -23.31
C CYS A 202 -4.82 -10.74 -22.87
N PRO A 203 -5.59 -11.84 -22.76
CA PRO A 203 -5.03 -13.16 -22.48
C PRO A 203 -4.10 -13.61 -23.62
N SER A 204 -3.19 -14.53 -23.29
CA SER A 204 -2.26 -15.10 -24.28
C SER A 204 -3.00 -15.65 -25.51
N GLY A 205 -2.65 -15.13 -26.69
CA GLY A 205 -3.26 -15.52 -27.96
C GLY A 205 -4.35 -14.59 -28.46
N TYR A 206 -4.55 -13.45 -27.80
CA TYR A 206 -5.44 -12.37 -28.23
C TYR A 206 -4.73 -11.00 -28.19
N GLU A 207 -5.14 -10.08 -29.05
CA GLU A 207 -4.68 -8.70 -29.17
C GLU A 207 -5.81 -7.79 -29.69
N GLY A 208 -5.55 -6.48 -29.75
CA GLY A 208 -6.56 -5.46 -30.04
C GLY A 208 -7.03 -4.72 -28.78
N GLU A 209 -7.73 -3.61 -28.96
CA GLU A 209 -8.16 -2.75 -27.84
C GLU A 209 -9.19 -3.45 -26.93
N GLN A 210 -9.97 -4.38 -27.48
CA GLN A 210 -10.96 -5.20 -26.76
C GLN A 210 -10.57 -6.69 -26.70
N CYS A 211 -9.35 -7.06 -27.08
CA CYS A 211 -8.93 -8.48 -27.20
C CYS A 211 -9.75 -9.28 -28.21
N GLU A 212 -10.22 -8.61 -29.25
CA GLU A 212 -11.06 -9.15 -30.32
C GLU A 212 -10.26 -9.96 -31.35
N THR A 213 -8.98 -9.64 -31.52
CA THR A 213 -8.13 -10.26 -32.55
C THR A 213 -7.38 -11.44 -31.97
N SER A 214 -7.44 -12.60 -32.61
CA SER A 214 -6.66 -13.76 -32.17
C SER A 214 -5.28 -13.80 -32.82
N LYS A 215 -4.26 -14.02 -32.00
CA LYS A 215 -2.85 -14.05 -32.39
C LYS A 215 -2.26 -15.43 -32.14
N CYS A 216 -1.68 -16.03 -33.17
CA CYS A 216 -0.97 -17.29 -33.07
C CYS A 216 0.54 -16.99 -33.06
N GLN A 217 1.32 -17.59 -32.16
CA GLN A 217 2.78 -17.44 -32.20
C GLN A 217 3.36 -18.04 -33.47
N GLN A 218 2.78 -19.15 -33.94
CA GLN A 218 3.09 -19.75 -35.22
C GLN A 218 1.95 -19.48 -36.21
N PRO A 219 2.23 -18.90 -37.39
CA PRO A 219 1.19 -18.59 -38.35
C PRO A 219 0.53 -19.86 -38.88
N CYS A 220 -0.80 -19.84 -38.97
CA CYS A 220 -1.57 -20.90 -39.61
C CYS A 220 -1.22 -20.98 -41.10
N ARG A 221 -0.94 -22.18 -41.60
CA ARG A 221 -0.61 -22.39 -43.01
C ARG A 221 -1.86 -22.67 -43.86
N ASN A 222 -1.68 -22.65 -45.18
CA ASN A 222 -2.71 -23.08 -46.15
C ASN A 222 -4.08 -22.39 -45.98
N GLY A 223 -4.05 -21.09 -45.65
CA GLY A 223 -5.24 -20.26 -45.47
C GLY A 223 -5.99 -20.48 -44.15
N GLY A 224 -5.42 -21.21 -43.18
CA GLY A 224 -6.02 -21.35 -41.85
C GLY A 224 -6.12 -20.01 -41.11
N LYS A 225 -7.16 -19.84 -40.29
CA LYS A 225 -7.35 -18.66 -39.43
C LYS A 225 -6.99 -18.97 -37.99
N CYS A 226 -6.33 -18.04 -37.32
CA CYS A 226 -6.05 -18.20 -35.90
C CYS A 226 -7.35 -18.21 -35.09
N SER A 227 -7.37 -18.99 -34.01
CA SER A 227 -8.50 -19.10 -33.08
C SER A 227 -7.97 -19.31 -31.66
N GLY A 228 -7.15 -18.37 -31.21
CA GLY A 228 -6.51 -18.34 -29.89
C GLY A 228 -5.08 -18.88 -29.89
N LYS A 229 -4.54 -19.19 -28.71
CA LYS A 229 -3.13 -19.58 -28.53
C LYS A 229 -2.79 -20.88 -29.30
N ASN A 230 -2.08 -20.73 -30.42
CA ASN A 230 -1.58 -21.81 -31.28
C ASN A 230 -2.67 -22.79 -31.76
N LYS A 231 -3.91 -22.31 -31.89
CA LYS A 231 -5.00 -23.09 -32.48
C LYS A 231 -5.39 -22.46 -33.81
N CYS A 232 -5.30 -23.25 -34.88
CA CYS A 232 -5.71 -22.83 -36.20
C CYS A 232 -7.01 -23.51 -36.61
N LYS A 233 -7.98 -22.71 -37.07
CA LYS A 233 -9.14 -23.19 -37.80
C LYS A 233 -8.73 -23.40 -39.26
N CYS A 234 -8.62 -24.66 -39.67
CA CYS A 234 -8.11 -25.03 -40.98
C CYS A 234 -9.15 -24.87 -42.10
N SER A 235 -8.65 -24.49 -43.27
CA SER A 235 -9.40 -24.53 -44.52
C SER A 235 -9.73 -25.98 -44.91
N LYS A 236 -10.79 -26.15 -45.71
CA LYS A 236 -11.23 -27.46 -46.18
C LYS A 236 -10.08 -28.23 -46.85
N GLY A 237 -9.87 -29.48 -46.43
CA GLY A 237 -8.81 -30.34 -46.95
C GLY A 237 -7.46 -30.25 -46.22
N TYR A 238 -7.36 -29.46 -45.14
CA TYR A 238 -6.17 -29.41 -44.28
C TYR A 238 -6.54 -29.64 -42.81
N GLN A 239 -5.60 -30.19 -42.05
CA GLN A 239 -5.76 -30.49 -40.62
C GLN A 239 -4.44 -30.33 -39.83
N GLY A 240 -4.54 -30.56 -38.52
CA GLY A 240 -3.45 -30.40 -37.55
C GLY A 240 -3.35 -28.97 -37.00
N ASP A 241 -2.55 -28.79 -35.96
CA ASP A 241 -2.52 -27.55 -35.15
C ASP A 241 -2.18 -26.28 -35.94
N LEU A 242 -1.40 -26.42 -37.02
CA LEU A 242 -0.99 -25.34 -37.93
C LEU A 242 -1.58 -25.46 -39.34
N CYS A 243 -2.54 -26.36 -39.56
CA CYS A 243 -3.13 -26.64 -40.87
C CYS A 243 -2.10 -27.05 -41.94
N SER A 244 -1.01 -27.70 -41.51
CA SER A 244 0.09 -28.12 -42.37
C SER A 244 -0.12 -29.50 -42.99
N LYS A 245 -1.05 -30.31 -42.46
CA LYS A 245 -1.28 -31.68 -42.95
C LYS A 245 -2.44 -31.67 -43.94
N PRO A 246 -2.23 -32.03 -45.22
CA PRO A 246 -3.33 -32.22 -46.15
C PRO A 246 -4.16 -33.45 -45.76
N VAL A 247 -5.45 -33.40 -46.06
CA VAL A 247 -6.42 -34.47 -45.85
C VAL A 247 -6.75 -35.09 -47.20
N CYS A 248 -6.66 -36.41 -47.27
CA CYS A 248 -7.06 -37.20 -48.44
C CYS A 248 -8.18 -38.14 -48.04
N GLU A 249 -9.35 -37.99 -48.66
CA GLU A 249 -10.51 -38.86 -48.47
C GLU A 249 -10.99 -39.39 -49.82
N PRO A 250 -10.92 -40.72 -50.09
CA PRO A 250 -10.29 -41.77 -49.28
C PRO A 250 -8.77 -41.59 -49.07
N SER A 251 -8.24 -42.17 -47.98
CA SER A 251 -6.80 -42.16 -47.68
C SER A 251 -5.98 -42.80 -48.80
N CYS A 252 -4.71 -42.37 -48.95
CA CYS A 252 -3.77 -42.84 -49.97
C CYS A 252 -3.25 -44.28 -49.77
N GLY A 253 -3.98 -45.11 -49.02
CA GLY A 253 -3.57 -46.46 -48.63
C GLY A 253 -2.25 -46.50 -47.84
N SER A 254 -1.72 -47.71 -47.62
CA SER A 254 -0.43 -47.92 -46.92
C SER A 254 0.81 -47.57 -47.78
N HIS A 255 0.59 -47.36 -49.08
CA HIS A 255 1.63 -47.20 -50.09
C HIS A 255 1.62 -45.83 -50.77
N GLY A 256 0.91 -44.85 -50.22
CA GLY A 256 0.94 -43.47 -50.70
C GLY A 256 1.01 -42.47 -49.56
N THR A 257 1.52 -41.27 -49.87
CA THR A 257 1.56 -40.13 -48.96
C THR A 257 0.66 -39.03 -49.51
N CYS A 258 -0.19 -38.44 -48.67
CA CYS A 258 -1.02 -37.29 -49.04
C CYS A 258 -0.12 -36.04 -49.10
N THR A 259 0.06 -35.47 -50.28
CA THR A 259 0.95 -34.30 -50.50
C THR A 259 0.17 -32.99 -50.59
N GLU A 260 -1.06 -33.05 -51.11
CA GLU A 260 -2.03 -31.95 -51.18
C GLU A 260 -3.43 -32.52 -50.93
N PRO A 261 -4.45 -31.70 -50.65
CA PRO A 261 -5.81 -32.19 -50.42
C PRO A 261 -6.28 -33.13 -51.54
N ASN A 262 -6.62 -34.37 -51.18
CA ASN A 262 -7.03 -35.44 -52.10
C ASN A 262 -6.02 -35.80 -53.21
N LYS A 263 -4.72 -35.52 -53.02
CA LYS A 263 -3.66 -35.88 -53.96
C LYS A 263 -2.63 -36.81 -53.30
N CYS A 264 -2.55 -38.03 -53.85
CA CYS A 264 -1.68 -39.08 -53.33
C CYS A 264 -0.42 -39.22 -54.18
N GLN A 265 0.74 -39.23 -53.52
CA GLN A 265 2.01 -39.63 -54.12
C GLN A 265 2.28 -41.10 -53.77
N CYS A 266 2.29 -41.96 -54.77
CA CYS A 266 2.51 -43.41 -54.57
C CYS A 266 3.99 -43.74 -54.43
N LYS A 267 4.28 -44.75 -53.58
CA LYS A 267 5.60 -45.37 -53.46
C LYS A 267 5.92 -46.20 -54.70
N GLU A 268 7.20 -46.42 -54.95
CA GLU A 268 7.68 -47.21 -56.10
C GLU A 268 7.01 -48.60 -56.15
N GLY A 269 6.58 -49.00 -57.34
CA GLY A 269 5.81 -50.24 -57.55
C GLY A 269 4.31 -50.13 -57.28
N TRP A 270 3.78 -48.98 -56.87
CA TRP A 270 2.36 -48.72 -56.65
C TRP A 270 1.81 -47.58 -57.53
N ASN A 271 0.55 -47.69 -57.95
CA ASN A 271 -0.15 -46.69 -58.76
C ASN A 271 -1.66 -46.60 -58.42
N GLY A 272 -2.35 -45.70 -59.11
CA GLY A 272 -3.77 -45.42 -58.92
C GLY A 272 -4.02 -44.22 -57.99
N ARG A 273 -5.25 -43.69 -58.04
CA ARG A 273 -5.65 -42.46 -57.31
C ARG A 273 -5.43 -42.55 -55.79
N TYR A 274 -5.49 -43.76 -55.24
CA TYR A 274 -5.33 -44.03 -53.81
C TYR A 274 -4.15 -44.98 -53.51
N CYS A 275 -3.23 -45.16 -54.47
CA CYS A 275 -2.04 -46.00 -54.32
C CYS A 275 -2.30 -47.43 -53.84
N ASN A 276 -3.43 -48.00 -54.25
CA ASN A 276 -3.90 -49.32 -53.85
C ASN A 276 -3.73 -50.38 -54.96
N LYS A 277 -3.07 -50.04 -56.06
CA LYS A 277 -2.78 -50.98 -57.17
C LYS A 277 -1.27 -51.16 -57.32
N ARG A 278 -0.79 -52.40 -57.47
CA ARG A 278 0.60 -52.67 -57.86
C ARG A 278 0.75 -52.53 -59.37
N TYR A 279 1.94 -52.15 -59.83
CA TYR A 279 2.32 -52.40 -61.22
C TYR A 279 2.28 -53.93 -61.44
N GLY A 280 1.50 -54.37 -62.42
CA GLY A 280 1.27 -55.80 -62.67
C GLY A 280 2.60 -56.56 -62.80
N SER A 281 2.71 -57.66 -62.06
CA SER A 281 3.78 -58.64 -62.16
C SER A 281 3.74 -59.33 -63.52
N ASN A 282 4.37 -58.71 -64.53
CA ASN A 282 4.99 -59.37 -65.70
C ASN A 282 5.64 -58.30 -66.61
N LEU A 283 6.84 -57.85 -66.23
CA LEU A 283 8.03 -57.79 -67.09
C LEU A 283 9.20 -57.27 -66.25
N MET A 284 9.81 -58.17 -65.47
CA MET A 284 11.24 -58.02 -65.17
C MET A 284 11.98 -58.35 -66.47
N ASN A 285 12.37 -57.31 -67.21
CA ASN A 285 13.57 -57.22 -68.05
C ASN A 285 13.34 -56.24 -69.19
N ALA A 286 13.77 -55.00 -69.00
CA ALA A 286 14.44 -54.23 -70.05
C ALA A 286 15.12 -53.01 -69.42
N LEU A 287 16.46 -53.03 -69.47
CA LEU A 287 17.36 -51.87 -69.52
C LEU A 287 17.78 -51.22 -68.19
N ARG A 288 18.88 -51.75 -67.66
CA ARG A 288 20.03 -50.93 -67.24
C ARG A 288 21.21 -51.30 -68.16
N PRO A 289 22.30 -50.52 -68.30
CA PRO A 289 22.54 -49.14 -67.89
C PRO A 289 23.26 -48.30 -68.99
N THR A 290 23.22 -46.96 -68.92
CA THR A 290 24.32 -46.13 -69.46
C THR A 290 24.56 -44.94 -68.53
N GLY A 291 25.80 -44.80 -68.08
CA GLY A 291 26.22 -43.75 -67.16
C GLY A 291 26.74 -42.47 -67.83
N SER A 292 27.33 -41.64 -66.96
CA SER A 292 28.21 -40.49 -67.20
C SER A 292 27.56 -39.12 -67.45
N ARG A 293 27.63 -38.21 -66.46
CA ARG A 293 28.76 -37.27 -66.34
C ARG A 293 28.72 -36.42 -65.05
N ASN A 294 29.92 -36.28 -64.47
CA ASN A 294 30.36 -35.32 -63.46
C ASN A 294 29.85 -33.88 -63.65
N ARG A 295 29.57 -33.15 -62.56
CA ARG A 295 30.56 -32.23 -61.93
C ARG A 295 30.04 -31.60 -60.63
N GLN A 296 30.97 -31.53 -59.68
CA GLN A 296 30.90 -30.88 -58.37
C GLN A 296 30.80 -29.35 -58.48
N HIS A 297 30.14 -28.69 -57.53
CA HIS A 297 30.59 -27.40 -57.00
C HIS A 297 30.01 -27.11 -55.60
N THR A 298 30.88 -27.22 -54.60
CA THR A 298 30.92 -26.41 -53.35
C THR A 298 32.06 -25.39 -53.54
N PRO A 299 32.01 -24.15 -53.00
CA PRO A 299 32.32 -23.96 -51.57
C PRO A 299 31.75 -22.71 -50.83
N SER A 300 31.76 -22.83 -49.49
CA SER A 300 31.97 -21.87 -48.38
C SER A 300 31.64 -20.36 -48.49
N PRO A 301 31.08 -19.73 -47.43
CA PRO A 301 31.16 -18.29 -47.21
C PRO A 301 32.38 -17.90 -46.37
N LYS A 302 33.16 -16.93 -46.88
CA LYS A 302 34.22 -16.19 -46.15
C LYS A 302 33.64 -14.98 -45.41
N ARG A 303 34.32 -14.63 -44.32
CA ARG A 303 34.15 -13.48 -43.41
C ARG A 303 34.91 -12.26 -43.95
N THR A 304 34.37 -11.05 -43.75
CA THR A 304 35.02 -9.74 -43.42
C THR A 304 33.98 -8.62 -43.62
N GLU A 305 33.47 -7.95 -42.59
CA GLU A 305 34.00 -6.74 -41.90
C GLU A 305 33.73 -5.40 -42.63
N ASP A 306 32.68 -4.72 -42.15
CA ASP A 306 32.55 -3.32 -41.70
C ASP A 306 33.20 -2.14 -42.45
N ARG A 307 32.39 -1.08 -42.69
CA ARG A 307 32.73 0.36 -42.57
C ARG A 307 31.51 1.28 -42.87
N HIS A 308 30.83 1.77 -41.83
CA HIS A 308 30.82 3.18 -41.33
C HIS A 308 31.22 4.30 -42.35
N VAL A 309 30.57 5.48 -42.57
CA VAL A 309 29.66 6.41 -41.82
C VAL A 309 29.04 7.49 -42.81
N PRO A 310 28.45 8.68 -42.42
CA PRO A 310 27.03 9.17 -42.48
C PRO A 310 26.87 10.43 -43.41
N PRO A 311 26.09 11.53 -43.15
CA PRO A 311 24.92 11.88 -42.27
C PRO A 311 23.71 12.43 -43.09
N GLU A 312 22.53 12.85 -42.56
CA GLU A 312 22.14 14.01 -41.73
C GLU A 312 20.65 13.86 -41.28
N SER A 313 20.28 14.21 -40.03
CA SER A 313 19.50 15.40 -39.58
C SER A 313 18.09 15.55 -40.20
N ASN A 314 16.97 15.89 -39.52
CA ASN A 314 16.76 16.71 -38.32
C ASN A 314 15.24 16.71 -37.95
N TYR A 315 14.95 16.97 -36.66
CA TYR A 315 13.86 17.81 -36.08
C TYR A 315 12.36 17.38 -35.91
N ILE A 316 11.92 17.45 -34.62
CA ILE A 316 10.67 18.00 -33.95
C ILE A 316 9.31 17.36 -34.36
N TRP A 317 8.37 16.94 -33.50
CA TRP A 317 7.88 17.37 -32.16
C TRP A 317 7.61 16.19 -31.24
#